data_AF-A0A3E2NIH6-F1
#
_entry.id   AF-A0A3E2NIH6-F1
#
_cell.length_a   1.000
_cell.length_b   1.000
_cell.length_c   1.000
_cell.angle_alpha   90.00
_cell.angle_beta   90.00
_cell.angle_gamma   90.00
#
_symmetry.space_group_name_H-M   'P 1'
#
loop_
_entity.id
_entity.type
_entity.pdbx_description
1 polymer ?
#
loop_
_entity_poly.entity_id
_entity_poly.type
_entity_poly.pdbx_seq_one_letter_code
_entity_poly.pdbx_strand_id
1 'polypeptide(L)'
;MFNEETYEELESEFEKNHIEEEVEEVLLDLAEALADKGILDKELNLTESYGKTQIVATGICTDEDGEVSVLIKQIKIGKKEFEINDYFL
;
A
#
# COMPACT_ATOMS: atom_id res chain seq x y z
N MET A 1 11.69 4.47 -5.08
CA MET A 1 10.96 5.15 -6.16
C MET A 1 10.27 4.10 -6.99
N PHE A 2 8.98 3.98 -6.70
CA PHE A 2 7.95 3.29 -7.42
C PHE A 2 8.19 3.38 -8.94
N ASN A 3 8.36 2.24 -9.59
CA ASN A 3 8.69 2.15 -11.01
C ASN A 3 7.42 2.22 -11.87
N GLU A 4 7.52 2.90 -13.01
CA GLU A 4 6.44 3.10 -13.98
C GLU A 4 5.78 1.79 -14.43
N GLU A 5 6.57 0.72 -14.61
CA GLU A 5 6.04 -0.61 -14.98
C GLU A 5 5.08 -1.18 -13.91
N THR A 6 5.44 -1.15 -12.63
CA THR A 6 4.56 -1.63 -11.56
C THR A 6 3.35 -0.72 -11.39
N TYR A 7 3.51 0.58 -11.62
CA TYR A 7 2.41 1.55 -11.62
C TYR A 7 1.37 1.19 -12.69
N GLU A 8 1.80 0.99 -13.94
CA GLU A 8 0.91 0.61 -15.05
C GLU A 8 0.23 -0.75 -14.81
N GLU A 9 0.97 -1.72 -14.27
CA GLU A 9 0.40 -3.02 -13.92
C GLU A 9 -0.67 -2.90 -12.82
N LEU A 10 -0.45 -2.04 -11.83
CA LEU A 10 -1.40 -1.76 -10.76
C LEU A 10 -2.64 -1.05 -11.27
N GLU A 11 -2.50 -0.01 -12.10
CA GLU A 11 -3.64 0.65 -12.74
C GLU A 11 -4.49 -0.38 -13.51
N SER A 12 -3.84 -1.22 -14.32
CA SER A 12 -4.55 -2.24 -15.07
C SER A 12 -5.28 -3.26 -14.17
N GLU A 13 -4.71 -3.59 -13.01
CA GLU A 13 -5.40 -4.46 -12.06
C GLU A 13 -6.50 -3.75 -11.28
N PHE A 14 -6.34 -2.48 -10.95
CA PHE A 14 -7.37 -1.68 -10.29
C PHE A 14 -8.62 -1.59 -11.18
N GLU A 15 -8.44 -1.27 -12.46
CA GLU A 15 -9.52 -1.24 -13.45
C GLU A 15 -10.23 -2.60 -13.55
N LYS A 16 -9.47 -3.71 -13.64
CA LYS A 16 -10.04 -5.07 -13.70
C LYS A 16 -10.84 -5.44 -12.46
N ASN A 17 -10.44 -4.93 -11.29
CA ASN A 17 -11.08 -5.19 -10.02
C ASN A 17 -12.10 -4.11 -9.63
N HIS A 18 -12.41 -3.18 -10.54
CA HIS A 18 -13.35 -2.07 -10.33
C HIS A 18 -13.02 -1.23 -9.09
N ILE A 19 -11.73 -0.99 -8.86
CA ILE A 19 -11.24 0.03 -7.93
C ILE A 19 -11.27 1.35 -8.69
N GLU A 20 -11.97 2.35 -8.16
CA GLU A 20 -12.19 3.64 -8.83
C GLU A 20 -11.12 4.67 -8.45
N GLU A 21 -10.47 4.46 -7.30
CA GLU A 21 -9.42 5.29 -6.74
C GLU A 21 -8.10 5.13 -7.52
N GLU A 22 -7.30 6.20 -7.58
CA GLU A 22 -5.99 6.17 -8.24
C GLU A 22 -4.97 5.34 -7.43
N VAL A 23 -3.96 4.80 -8.11
CA VAL A 23 -2.93 3.97 -7.46
C VAL A 23 -2.22 4.74 -6.33
N GLU A 24 -1.91 6.02 -6.55
CA GLU A 24 -1.28 6.87 -5.53
C GLU A 24 -2.19 7.08 -4.31
N GLU A 25 -3.49 7.35 -4.52
CA GLU A 25 -4.47 7.54 -3.45
C GLU A 25 -4.59 6.27 -2.60
N VAL A 26 -4.70 5.11 -3.24
CA VAL A 26 -4.79 3.81 -2.53
C VAL A 26 -3.52 3.52 -1.74
N LEU A 27 -2.34 3.78 -2.29
CA LEU A 27 -1.08 3.53 -1.57
C LEU A 27 -0.90 4.48 -0.38
N LEU A 28 -1.30 5.75 -0.52
CA LEU A 28 -1.31 6.71 0.60
C LEU A 28 -2.28 6.27 1.69
N ASP A 29 -3.51 5.88 1.35
CA ASP A 29 -4.50 5.37 2.29
C ASP A 29 -3.98 4.13 3.04
N LEU A 30 -3.34 3.19 2.33
CA LEU A 30 -2.74 2.00 2.93
C LEU A 30 -1.58 2.36 3.89
N ALA A 31 -0.80 3.38 3.56
CA ALA A 31 0.28 3.87 4.40
C ALA A 31 -0.27 4.50 5.68
N GLU A 32 -1.27 5.37 5.59
CA GLU A 32 -1.95 5.97 6.74
C GLU A 32 -2.57 4.90 7.64
N ALA A 33 -3.28 3.94 7.06
CA ALA A 33 -3.91 2.87 7.83
C ALA A 33 -2.89 1.91 8.49
N LEU A 34 -1.69 1.77 7.91
CA LEU A 34 -0.56 1.08 8.55
C LEU A 34 -0.03 1.90 9.74
N ALA A 35 0.19 3.21 9.56
CA ALA A 35 0.62 4.12 10.62
C ALA A 35 -0.37 4.15 11.80
N ASP A 36 -1.68 4.13 11.52
CA ASP A 36 -2.77 4.09 12.50
C ASP A 36 -2.76 2.84 13.39
N LYS A 37 -2.10 1.75 12.97
CA LYS A 37 -1.90 0.59 13.86
C LYS A 37 -0.98 0.93 15.03
N GLY A 38 -0.14 1.95 14.92
CA GLY A 38 0.78 2.41 15.96
C GLY A 38 1.85 1.39 16.33
N ILE A 39 2.16 0.44 15.46
CA ILE A 39 3.20 -0.56 15.68
C ILE A 39 4.42 -0.20 14.82
N LEU A 40 5.47 0.25 15.50
CA LEU A 40 6.73 0.68 14.87
C LEU A 40 7.74 -0.48 14.74
N ASP A 41 8.68 -0.32 13.81
CA ASP A 41 9.86 -1.19 13.59
C ASP A 41 9.53 -2.67 13.38
N LYS A 42 8.32 -2.95 12.89
CA LYS A 42 7.86 -4.31 12.59
C LYS A 42 7.13 -4.34 11.27
N GLU A 43 7.31 -5.45 10.57
CA GLU A 43 6.52 -5.75 9.38
C GLU A 43 5.09 -6.12 9.79
N LEU A 44 4.13 -5.48 9.16
CA LEU A 44 2.70 -5.63 9.39
C LEU A 44 2.01 -5.95 8.09
N ASN A 45 0.96 -6.77 8.19
CA ASN A 45 0.00 -6.95 7.12
C ASN A 45 -1.29 -6.22 7.50
N LEU A 46 -1.73 -5.35 6.62
CA LEU A 46 -2.99 -4.63 6.68
C LEU A 46 -3.90 -5.14 5.56
N THR A 47 -5.21 -5.21 5.81
CA THR A 47 -6.19 -5.52 4.77
C THR A 47 -7.23 -4.41 4.74
N GLU A 48 -7.31 -3.69 3.63
CA GLU A 48 -8.30 -2.66 3.38
C GLU A 48 -9.20 -3.06 2.21
N SER A 49 -10.40 -2.46 2.16
CA SER A 49 -11.42 -2.78 1.16
C SER A 49 -11.75 -1.56 0.32
N TYR A 50 -11.53 -1.67 -0.99
CA TYR A 50 -11.86 -0.67 -2.00
C TYR A 50 -13.04 -1.19 -2.81
N GLY A 51 -14.23 -0.65 -2.50
CA GLY A 51 -15.50 -1.16 -2.99
C GLY A 51 -15.76 -2.62 -2.55
N LYS A 52 -15.65 -3.56 -3.50
CA LYS A 52 -15.81 -5.02 -3.25
C LYS A 52 -14.49 -5.77 -3.22
N THR A 53 -13.39 -5.09 -3.55
CA THR A 53 -12.07 -5.68 -3.70
C THR A 53 -11.28 -5.45 -2.43
N GLN A 54 -10.61 -6.49 -1.93
CA GLN A 54 -9.72 -6.37 -0.77
C GLN A 54 -8.29 -6.32 -1.24
N ILE A 55 -7.54 -5.35 -0.71
CA ILE A 55 -6.10 -5.22 -0.91
C ILE A 55 -5.41 -5.54 0.40
N VAL A 56 -4.40 -6.40 0.36
CA VAL A 56 -3.53 -6.67 1.51
C VAL A 56 -2.21 -5.95 1.31
N ALA A 57 -1.88 -5.00 2.17
CA ALA A 57 -0.59 -4.32 2.16
C ALA A 57 0.34 -4.92 3.20
N THR A 58 1.61 -5.08 2.85
CA THR A 58 2.69 -5.42 3.78
C THR A 58 3.64 -4.23 3.87
N GLY A 59 3.86 -3.72 5.06
CA GLY A 59 4.71 -2.56 5.27
C GLY A 59 5.33 -2.48 6.66
N ILE A 60 6.17 -1.47 6.85
CA ILE A 60 6.87 -1.18 8.11
C ILE A 60 6.66 0.30 8.41
N CYS A 61 6.20 0.62 9.61
CA CYS A 61 6.13 1.98 10.12
C CYS A 61 7.40 2.27 10.93
N THR A 62 8.02 3.41 10.71
CA THR A 62 9.21 3.89 11.41
C THR A 62 8.96 5.31 11.93
N ASP A 63 9.44 5.59 13.14
CA ASP A 63 9.43 6.96 13.70
C ASP A 63 10.80 7.58 13.46
N GLU A 64 10.85 8.61 12.62
CA GLU A 64 12.05 9.41 12.36
C GLU A 64 11.83 10.82 12.90
N ASP A 65 12.50 11.15 14.00
CA ASP A 65 12.45 12.48 14.64
C ASP A 65 11.02 12.99 14.96
N GLY A 66 10.09 12.07 15.28
CA GLY A 66 8.69 12.38 15.61
C GLY A 66 7.76 12.50 14.40
N GLU A 67 8.24 12.20 13.19
CA GLU A 67 7.44 12.00 11.99
C GLU A 67 7.35 10.49 11.69
N VAL A 68 6.13 10.01 11.45
CA VAL A 68 5.90 8.59 11.13
C VAL A 68 6.08 8.41 9.63
N SER A 69 7.10 7.66 9.24
CA SER A 69 7.30 7.23 7.85
C SER A 69 6.84 5.79 7.67
N VAL A 70 6.26 5.49 6.50
CA VAL A 70 5.74 4.16 6.19
C VAL A 70 6.32 3.64 4.90
N LEU A 71 7.06 2.54 5.01
CA LEU A 71 7.52 1.74 3.90
C LEU A 71 6.43 0.74 3.51
N ILE A 72 5.87 0.86 2.31
CA ILE A 72 5.08 -0.22 1.71
C ILE A 72 6.03 -1.12 0.94
N LYS A 73 6.15 -2.37 1.36
CA LYS A 73 7.01 -3.37 0.69
C LYS A 73 6.29 -4.01 -0.48
N GLN A 74 5.05 -4.42 -0.25
CA GLN A 74 4.25 -5.11 -1.25
C GLN A 74 2.76 -4.90 -1.00
N ILE A 75 1.97 -5.02 -2.07
CA ILE A 75 0.51 -5.13 -1.98
C ILE A 75 0.02 -6.35 -2.74
N LYS A 76 -1.12 -6.88 -2.30
CA LYS A 76 -1.75 -8.07 -2.88
C LYS A 76 -3.20 -7.78 -3.21
N ILE A 77 -3.58 -8.05 -4.46
CA ILE A 77 -4.93 -7.87 -4.98
C ILE A 77 -5.40 -9.25 -5.47
N GLY A 78 -6.28 -9.87 -4.70
CA GLY A 78 -6.72 -11.24 -4.95
C GLY A 78 -5.56 -12.25 -4.92
N LYS A 79 -5.13 -12.71 -6.10
CA LYS A 79 -4.03 -13.69 -6.26
C LYS A 79 -2.73 -13.08 -6.76
N LYS A 80 -2.72 -11.80 -7.14
CA LYS A 80 -1.53 -11.10 -7.63
C LYS A 80 -0.85 -10.33 -6.51
N GLU A 81 0.47 -10.31 -6.54
CA GLU A 81 1.33 -9.63 -5.58
C GLU A 81 2.23 -8.66 -6.36
N PHE A 82 2.34 -7.43 -5.85
CA PHE A 82 3.08 -6.33 -6.44
C PHE A 82 4.11 -5.84 -5.44
N GLU A 83 5.36 -5.77 -5.86
CA GLU A 83 6.44 -5.24 -5.04
C GLU A 83 6.51 -3.71 -5.21
N ILE A 84 6.40 -2.97 -4.11
CA ILE A 84 6.36 -1.50 -4.11
C ILE A 84 7.69 -0.94 -3.64
N ASN A 85 8.16 -1.39 -2.47
CA ASN A 85 9.41 -0.96 -1.82
C ASN A 85 9.62 0.56 -1.83
N ASP A 86 8.58 1.33 -1.46
CA ASP A 86 8.65 2.79 -1.42
C ASP A 86 8.00 3.39 -0.17
N TYR A 87 8.41 4.62 0.14
CA TYR A 87 7.93 5.39 1.29
C TYR A 87 6.88 6.42 0.87
N PHE A 88 5.82 6.54 1.66
CA PHE A 88 4.66 7.38 1.33
C PHE A 88 4.36 8.49 2.36
N LEU A 89 4.81 8.29 3.60
CA LEU A 89 4.67 9.23 4.71
C LEU A 89 6.05 9.68 5.18
#